data_AF-A0A2E4D5A0-F1
#
_entry.id   AF-A0A2E4D5A0-F1
#
_cell.length_a   1.000
_cell.length_b   1.000
_cell.length_c   1.000
_cell.angle_alpha   90.00
_cell.angle_beta   90.00
_cell.angle_gamma   90.00
#
_symmetry.space_group_name_H-M   'P 1'
#
loop_
_entity.id
_entity.type
_entity.pdbx_description
1 polymer ?
#
loop_
_entity_poly.entity_id
_entity_poly.type
_entity_poly.pdbx_seq_one_letter_code
_entity_poly.pdbx_strand_id
1 'polypeptide(L)'
;MKTIFYTLALTCFLIGCIKTPQSPIQLNDLSDEISVKKLGARLIDLPHGLNELELSEAETQEVFIAVHGGSSEGYEWIYPIKTIDTKQRHMHFYRWPD
;
A
#
# COMPACT_ATOMS: atom_id res chain seq x y z
N MET A 1 17.26 34.92 -29.95
CA MET A 1 16.12 34.92 -29.00
C MET A 1 15.27 33.66 -29.06
N LYS A 2 14.95 33.12 -30.25
CA LYS A 2 14.14 31.88 -30.38
C LYS A 2 14.83 30.62 -29.83
N THR A 3 16.14 30.48 -29.99
CA THR A 3 16.92 29.33 -29.49
C THR A 3 17.00 29.23 -27.97
N ILE A 4 17.01 30.37 -27.26
CA ILE A 4 17.03 30.43 -25.79
C ILE A 4 15.69 29.94 -25.20
N PHE A 5 14.58 30.18 -25.90
CA PHE A 5 13.25 29.69 -25.51
C PHE A 5 13.13 28.16 -25.62
N TYR A 6 13.71 27.55 -26.65
CA TYR A 6 13.68 26.09 -26.81
C TYR A 6 14.55 25.38 -25.76
N THR A 7 15.68 25.96 -25.34
CA THR A 7 16.51 25.40 -24.27
C THR A 7 15.83 25.43 -22.92
N LEU A 8 14.99 26.43 -22.63
CA LEU A 8 14.25 26.53 -21.36
C LEU A 8 13.08 25.54 -21.28
N ALA A 9 12.45 25.23 -22.42
CA ALA A 9 11.36 24.25 -22.50
C ALA A 9 11.85 22.79 -22.35
N LEU A 10 13.10 22.50 -22.75
CA LEU A 10 13.69 21.17 -22.64
C LEU A 10 14.09 20.80 -21.21
N THR A 11 14.43 21.78 -20.35
CA THR A 11 14.85 21.51 -18.97
C THR A 11 13.69 21.18 -18.02
N CYS A 12 12.44 21.52 -18.37
CA CYS A 12 11.27 21.19 -17.55
C CYS A 12 10.87 19.71 -17.58
N PHE A 13 11.32 18.92 -18.57
CA PHE A 13 10.96 17.49 -18.66
C PHE A 13 11.82 16.55 -17.79
N LEU A 14 12.92 17.03 -17.21
CA LEU A 14 13.84 16.20 -16.43
C LEU A 14 13.59 16.23 -14.92
N ILE A 15 12.65 17.05 -14.43
CA ILE A 15 12.23 17.04 -13.03
C ILE A 15 10.97 16.17 -12.91
N GLY A 16 11.08 14.91 -13.37
CA GLY A 16 10.11 13.89 -12.99
C GLY A 16 10.30 13.59 -11.50
N CYS A 17 9.23 13.69 -10.71
CA CYS A 17 9.25 13.32 -9.30
C CYS A 17 9.43 11.79 -9.22
N ILE A 18 10.66 11.32 -9.08
CA ILE A 18 10.96 9.90 -8.80
C ILE A 18 10.46 9.63 -7.39
N LYS A 19 9.23 9.12 -7.26
CA LYS A 19 8.82 8.46 -6.02
C LYS A 19 9.69 7.22 -5.88
N THR A 20 10.58 7.20 -4.89
CA THR A 20 11.29 5.97 -4.53
C THR A 20 10.23 4.90 -4.25
N PRO A 21 10.35 3.69 -4.84
CA PRO A 21 9.43 2.60 -4.56
C PRO A 21 9.41 2.38 -3.05
N GLN A 22 8.27 2.65 -2.43
CA GLN A 22 8.10 2.33 -1.03
C GLN A 22 7.96 0.81 -0.93
N SER A 23 8.52 0.20 0.10
CA SER A 23 8.31 -1.22 0.34
C SER A 23 6.80 -1.49 0.50
N PRO A 24 6.31 -2.64 0.00
CA PRO A 24 4.95 -3.09 0.26
C PRO A 24 4.63 -2.99 1.74
N ILE A 25 3.41 -2.57 2.06
CA ILE A 25 2.98 -2.46 3.45
C ILE A 25 2.89 -3.83 4.10
N GLN A 26 3.42 -3.94 5.32
CA GLN A 26 3.30 -5.13 6.17
C GLN A 26 2.54 -4.80 7.45
N LEU A 27 2.07 -5.80 8.21
CA LEU A 27 1.36 -5.59 9.48
C LEU A 27 2.15 -4.73 10.48
N ASN A 28 3.46 -4.95 10.57
CA ASN A 28 4.35 -4.19 11.45
C ASN A 28 4.45 -2.69 11.09
N ASP A 29 4.03 -2.31 9.88
CA ASP A 29 3.96 -0.90 9.48
C ASP A 29 2.70 -0.19 10.00
N LEU A 30 1.70 -0.90 10.53
CA LEU A 30 0.40 -0.36 10.96
C LEU A 30 0.48 0.34 12.33
N SER A 31 1.45 1.24 12.46
CA SER A 31 1.70 2.06 13.65
C SER A 31 0.58 3.08 13.89
N ASP A 32 0.19 3.24 15.16
CA ASP A 32 -0.78 4.27 15.59
C ASP A 32 -0.24 5.71 15.46
N GLU A 33 1.06 5.87 15.25
CA GLU A 33 1.69 7.18 14.99
C GLU A 33 1.46 7.67 13.56
N ILE A 34 1.05 6.79 12.65
CA ILE A 34 0.77 7.10 11.25
C ILE A 34 -0.74 7.20 11.06
N SER A 35 -1.21 8.25 10.39
CA SER A 35 -2.64 8.40 10.14
C SER A 35 -3.19 7.23 9.32
N VAL A 36 -4.39 6.75 9.71
CA VAL A 36 -5.08 5.66 9.02
C VAL A 36 -5.27 5.93 7.52
N LYS A 37 -5.43 7.20 7.12
CA LYS A 37 -5.49 7.60 5.70
C LYS A 37 -4.19 7.30 4.96
N LYS A 38 -3.04 7.58 5.56
CA LYS A 38 -1.73 7.30 4.95
C LYS A 38 -1.44 5.80 4.89
N LEU A 39 -1.83 5.05 5.93
CA LEU A 39 -1.72 3.59 5.93
C LEU A 39 -2.68 2.95 4.91
N GLY A 40 -3.91 3.44 4.82
CA GLY A 40 -4.91 2.99 3.84
C GLY A 40 -4.44 3.20 2.41
N ALA A 41 -3.90 4.39 2.11
CA ALA A 41 -3.33 4.66 0.79
C ALA A 41 -2.22 3.66 0.40
N ARG A 42 -1.39 3.23 1.37
CA ARG A 42 -0.37 2.20 1.14
C ARG A 42 -0.96 0.80 0.90
N LEU A 43 -2.09 0.45 1.54
CA LEU A 43 -2.82 -0.79 1.21
C LEU A 43 -3.38 -0.75 -0.21
N ILE A 44 -3.89 0.40 -0.66
CA ILE A 44 -4.44 0.57 -2.01
C ILE A 44 -3.34 0.55 -3.09
N ASP A 45 -2.11 0.94 -2.73
CA ASP A 45 -0.93 0.92 -3.61
C ASP A 45 -0.36 -0.50 -3.85
N LEU A 46 -0.85 -1.50 -3.11
CA LEU A 46 -0.52 -2.91 -3.36
C LEU A 46 -0.98 -3.33 -4.77
N PRO A 47 -0.25 -4.24 -5.44
CA PRO A 47 -0.67 -4.76 -6.74
C PRO A 47 -2.02 -5.48 -6.62
N HIS A 48 -2.81 -5.42 -7.69
CA HIS A 48 -4.07 -6.15 -7.77
C HIS A 48 -3.86 -7.65 -7.54
N GLY A 49 -4.80 -8.28 -6.83
CA GLY A 49 -4.74 -9.68 -6.45
C GLY A 49 -4.42 -9.88 -4.96
N LEU A 50 -3.94 -11.08 -4.63
CA LEU A 50 -3.66 -11.49 -3.26
C LEU A 50 -2.26 -11.02 -2.83
N ASN A 51 -2.20 -10.30 -1.72
CA ASN A 51 -0.97 -9.79 -1.13
C ASN A 51 -0.82 -10.32 0.29
N GLU A 52 0.35 -10.88 0.59
CA GLU A 52 0.72 -11.23 1.96
C GLU A 52 1.03 -9.94 2.74
N LEU A 53 0.47 -9.79 3.95
CA LEU A 53 0.77 -8.68 4.85
C LEU A 53 1.84 -9.03 5.89
N GLU A 54 2.26 -10.29 5.93
CA GLU A 54 3.29 -10.83 6.81
C GLU A 54 3.77 -12.20 6.28
N LEU A 55 4.87 -12.68 6.83
CA LEU A 55 5.32 -14.05 6.57
C LEU A 55 4.49 -15.04 7.40
N SER A 56 4.21 -16.22 6.83
CA SER A 56 3.58 -17.29 7.61
C SER A 56 4.49 -17.75 8.74
N GLU A 57 3.90 -17.92 9.92
CA GLU A 57 4.58 -18.42 11.11
C GLU A 57 4.35 -19.93 11.28
N ALA A 58 5.20 -20.59 12.08
CA ALA A 58 5.05 -22.03 12.34
C ALA A 58 3.75 -22.39 13.08
N GLU A 59 3.17 -21.41 13.80
CA GLU A 59 1.94 -21.54 14.59
C GLU A 59 0.68 -21.21 13.76
N THR A 60 0.80 -20.86 12.48
CA THR A 60 -0.32 -20.52 11.61
C THR A 60 -1.28 -21.71 11.43
N GLN A 61 -2.57 -21.48 11.63
CA GLN A 61 -3.66 -22.46 11.49
C GLN A 61 -4.75 -21.98 10.52
N GLU A 62 -4.87 -20.67 10.33
CA GLU A 62 -5.91 -20.03 9.54
C GLU A 62 -5.28 -19.05 8.53
N VAL A 63 -5.89 -18.94 7.35
CA VAL A 63 -5.61 -17.85 6.40
C VAL A 63 -6.75 -16.85 6.50
N PHE A 64 -6.43 -15.59 6.79
CA PHE A 64 -7.41 -14.51 6.82
C PHE A 64 -7.18 -13.58 5.63
N ILE A 65 -8.20 -13.38 4.80
CA ILE A 65 -8.11 -12.54 3.60
C ILE A 65 -9.04 -11.34 3.78
N ALA A 66 -8.47 -10.15 3.99
CA ALA A 66 -9.21 -8.89 3.92
C ALA A 66 -9.44 -8.52 2.45
N VAL A 67 -10.70 -8.54 2.00
CA VAL A 67 -11.06 -8.31 0.60
C VAL A 67 -11.46 -6.85 0.39
N HIS A 68 -10.62 -6.10 -0.32
CA HIS A 68 -10.90 -4.73 -0.73
C HIS A 68 -12.17 -4.68 -1.60
N GLY A 69 -13.10 -3.79 -1.25
CA GLY A 69 -14.30 -3.52 -2.05
C GLY A 69 -14.13 -2.29 -2.95
N GLY A 70 -14.92 -2.21 -4.02
CA GLY A 70 -14.83 -1.11 -4.98
C GLY A 70 -14.95 0.27 -4.33
N SER A 71 -14.10 1.21 -4.75
CA SER A 71 -14.01 2.59 -4.23
C SER A 71 -13.61 2.74 -2.76
N SER A 72 -13.21 1.67 -2.05
CA SER A 72 -12.60 1.82 -0.72
C SER A 72 -11.24 2.48 -0.84
N GLU A 73 -10.95 3.44 0.02
CA GLU A 73 -9.66 4.15 0.06
C GLU A 73 -8.63 3.42 0.97
N GLY A 74 -8.96 2.22 1.44
CA GLY A 74 -8.09 1.33 2.22
C GLY A 74 -8.04 1.65 3.71
N TYR A 75 -8.34 2.89 4.12
CA TYR A 75 -8.24 3.27 5.54
C TYR A 75 -9.29 2.58 6.41
N GLU A 76 -10.41 2.13 5.81
CA GLU A 76 -11.46 1.37 6.49
C GLU A 76 -10.95 0.02 6.99
N TRP A 77 -9.87 -0.49 6.41
CA TRP A 77 -9.29 -1.81 6.71
C TRP A 77 -8.22 -1.78 7.79
N ILE A 78 -7.64 -0.61 8.10
CA ILE A 78 -6.51 -0.51 9.04
C ILE A 78 -6.88 -1.03 10.43
N TYR A 79 -8.01 -0.57 10.97
CA TYR A 79 -8.44 -1.00 12.30
C TYR A 79 -8.86 -2.48 12.33
N PRO A 80 -9.70 -3.00 11.40
CA PRO A 80 -10.03 -4.42 11.35
C PRO A 80 -8.81 -5.35 11.23
N ILE A 81 -7.86 -5.03 10.33
CA ILE A 81 -6.64 -5.85 10.12
C ILE A 81 -5.83 -5.91 11.41
N LYS A 82 -5.59 -4.78 12.08
CA LYS A 82 -4.88 -4.75 13.37
C LYS A 82 -5.60 -5.52 14.48
N THR A 83 -6.92 -5.50 14.46
CA THR A 83 -7.73 -6.05 15.56
C THR A 83 -7.87 -7.57 15.47
N ILE A 84 -7.93 -8.11 14.26
CA ILE A 84 -8.13 -9.55 14.03
C ILE A 84 -6.83 -10.35 13.96
N ASP A 85 -5.71 -9.65 13.74
CA ASP A 85 -4.37 -10.22 13.70
C ASP A 85 -4.03 -11.00 14.98
N THR A 86 -3.48 -12.19 14.78
CA THR A 86 -3.00 -13.10 15.83
C THR A 86 -1.95 -14.02 15.22
N LYS A 87 -1.05 -14.56 16.04
CA LYS A 87 -0.02 -15.54 15.61
C LYS A 87 -0.56 -16.79 14.89
N GLN A 88 -1.83 -17.13 15.07
CA GLN A 88 -2.46 -18.30 14.44
C GLN A 88 -3.02 -17.98 13.05
N ARG A 89 -3.01 -16.72 12.63
CA ARG A 89 -3.52 -16.27 11.33
C ARG A 89 -2.36 -15.86 10.45
N HIS A 90 -2.44 -16.22 9.18
CA HIS A 90 -1.63 -15.62 8.13
C HIS A 90 -2.49 -14.60 7.42
N MET A 91 -2.13 -13.33 7.56
CA MET A 91 -2.93 -12.20 7.11
C MET A 91 -2.62 -11.84 5.65
N HIS A 92 -3.68 -11.72 4.85
CA HIS A 92 -3.62 -11.31 3.45
C HIS A 92 -4.56 -10.14 3.17
N PHE A 93 -4.22 -9.34 2.17
CA PHE A 93 -5.08 -8.32 1.59
C PHE A 93 -5.31 -8.61 0.12
N TYR A 94 -6.57 -8.78 -0.28
CA TYR A 94 -6.93 -8.93 -1.67
C TYR A 94 -7.32 -7.57 -2.26
N ARG A 95 -6.48 -7.02 -3.15
CA ARG A 95 -6.72 -5.76 -3.86
C ARG A 95 -7.56 -6.05 -5.11
N TRP A 96 -8.86 -5.75 -5.05
CA TRP A 96 -9.76 -5.90 -6.19
C TRP A 96 -9.35 -4.97 -7.35
N PRO A 97 -9.46 -5.37 -8.62
CA PRO A 97 -9.27 -4.47 -9.76
C PRO A 97 -10.56 -3.67 -10.01
N ASP A 98 -10.76 -2.61 -9.23
CA ASP A 98 -11.86 -1.65 -9.43
C ASP A 98 -11.52 -0.54 -10.43
#